data_AF-A0A2D6WLQ6-F1
#
_entry.id   AF-A0A2D6WLQ6-F1
#
_cell.length_a   1.000
_cell.length_b   1.000
_cell.length_c   1.000
_cell.angle_alpha   90.00
_cell.angle_beta   90.00
_cell.angle_gamma   90.00
#
_symmetry.space_group_name_H-M   'P 1'
#
loop_
_entity.id
_entity.type
_entity.pdbx_description
1 polymer ?
#
loop_
_entity_poly.entity_id
_entity_poly.type
_entity_poly.pdbx_seq_one_letter_code
_entity_poly.pdbx_strand_id
1 'polypeptide(L)'
;MQRKLVEVKYRNQSLKNGPTMKSKKPDTGNIIKWFFKVVDCIYIPFEKIWHLLTSVYPLTEGEIQVASQIFPADSIRFGAVRIARGRLLNFTSWFHRNRLFVIFRTINLPKYTGDSRPRLDKMIHELTHVYQFEVIGSIYMYQALRAQKEKDGGKYFGYKYGEDNKEWEQLELDRKDGKKFYNYNREQQAEITRHYYKYILEEDGLPEGANKSSALKAYEPFIEELIKGEL
;
A
#
# COMPACT_ATOMS: atom_id res chain seq x y z
N MET A 1 53.29 42.78 -36.30
CA MET A 1 54.26 41.69 -36.06
C MET A 1 54.83 41.90 -34.66
N GLN A 2 54.66 40.91 -33.76
CA GLN A 2 55.38 40.70 -32.47
C GLN A 2 55.25 41.77 -31.36
N ARG A 3 54.58 41.44 -30.23
CA ARG A 3 55.13 40.90 -28.95
C ARG A 3 55.77 42.02 -28.10
N LYS A 4 55.60 42.16 -26.78
CA LYS A 4 54.93 41.42 -25.67
C LYS A 4 55.32 42.20 -24.37
N LEU A 5 54.66 41.88 -23.25
CA LEU A 5 55.11 42.10 -21.85
C LEU A 5 54.90 43.54 -21.30
N VAL A 6 54.52 43.82 -20.05
CA VAL A 6 54.32 43.02 -18.82
C VAL A 6 53.69 43.91 -17.72
N GLU A 7 52.86 43.30 -16.86
CA GLU A 7 52.49 43.66 -15.46
C GLU A 7 51.88 45.06 -15.17
N VAL A 8 50.90 45.21 -14.27
CA VAL A 8 50.94 44.83 -12.85
C VAL A 8 49.54 44.42 -12.36
N LYS A 9 49.50 43.25 -11.71
CA LYS A 9 48.34 42.66 -11.06
C LYS A 9 48.62 42.62 -9.56
N TYR A 10 48.15 43.60 -8.79
CA TYR A 10 47.99 43.43 -7.34
C TYR A 10 46.82 44.27 -6.83
N ARG A 11 45.89 43.57 -6.15
CA ARG A 11 45.23 43.91 -4.89
C ARG A 11 43.73 43.64 -4.96
N ASN A 12 43.35 42.43 -4.55
CA ASN A 12 42.12 42.13 -3.80
C ASN A 12 42.05 40.62 -3.53
N GLN A 13 42.87 40.15 -2.58
CA GLN A 13 42.64 38.91 -1.86
C GLN A 13 42.57 39.26 -0.38
N SER A 14 41.35 39.47 0.12
CA SER A 14 40.96 39.16 1.49
C SER A 14 39.44 39.33 1.56
N LEU A 15 38.78 38.47 2.33
CA LEU A 15 37.34 38.41 2.58
C LEU A 15 36.53 37.65 1.51
N LYS A 16 36.52 36.32 1.61
CA LYS A 16 35.36 35.43 1.34
C LYS A 16 35.85 33.99 1.47
N ASN A 17 35.91 33.46 2.69
CA ASN A 17 35.90 32.03 2.98
C ASN A 17 35.61 31.85 4.48
N GLY A 18 34.38 32.12 4.88
CA GLY A 18 33.83 31.55 6.13
C GLY A 18 33.17 30.21 5.79
N PRO A 19 33.32 29.16 6.62
CA PRO A 19 32.65 27.89 6.37
C PRO A 19 31.14 28.09 6.44
N THR A 20 30.45 27.81 5.34
CA THR A 20 28.99 27.73 5.32
C THR A 20 28.56 26.53 6.14
N MET A 21 28.02 26.78 7.34
CA MET A 21 27.30 25.77 8.11
C MET A 21 26.09 25.31 7.27
N LYS A 22 26.22 24.17 6.60
CA LYS A 22 25.08 23.43 6.05
C LYS A 22 24.24 22.97 7.24
N SER A 23 23.07 23.58 7.44
CA SER A 23 22.11 23.05 8.41
C SER A 23 21.76 21.62 8.01
N LYS A 24 21.99 20.66 8.92
CA LYS A 24 21.50 19.30 8.78
C LYS A 24 19.98 19.40 8.70
N LYS A 25 19.39 19.09 7.54
CA LYS A 25 17.92 18.93 7.46
C LYS A 25 17.52 17.88 8.49
N PRO A 26 16.47 18.13 9.30
CA PRO A 26 16.02 17.15 10.27
C PRO A 26 15.69 15.83 9.57
N ASP A 27 16.01 14.72 10.22
CA ASP A 27 15.72 13.39 9.71
C ASP A 27 14.22 13.13 9.76
N THR A 28 13.53 13.58 8.70
CA THR A 28 12.08 13.49 8.54
C THR A 28 11.58 12.05 8.57
N GLY A 29 12.40 11.07 8.17
CA GLY A 29 12.03 9.66 8.19
C GLY A 29 11.83 9.13 9.60
N ASN A 30 12.72 9.50 10.53
CA ASN A 30 12.64 9.09 11.93
C ASN A 30 11.46 9.75 12.67
N ILE A 31 11.15 11.00 12.35
CA ILE A 31 9.99 11.70 12.92
C ILE A 31 8.68 11.04 12.48
N ILE A 32 8.55 10.70 11.19
CA ILE A 32 7.36 10.02 10.64
C ILE A 32 7.16 8.66 11.30
N LYS A 33 8.22 7.85 11.42
CA LYS A 33 8.14 6.53 12.09
C LYS A 33 7.71 6.67 13.54
N TRP A 34 8.26 7.64 14.27
CA TRP A 34 7.88 7.90 15.66
C TRP A 34 6.41 8.29 15.79
N PHE A 35 5.91 9.17 14.91
CA PHE A 35 4.50 9.57 14.90
C PHE A 35 3.56 8.36 14.75
N PHE A 36 3.82 7.47 13.79
CA PHE A 36 2.97 6.30 13.58
C PHE A 36 3.05 5.30 14.74
N LYS A 37 4.20 5.17 15.42
CA LYS A 37 4.26 4.39 16.67
C LYS A 37 3.35 4.94 17.76
N VAL A 38 3.23 6.26 17.88
CA VAL A 38 2.28 6.89 18.82
C VAL A 38 0.84 6.57 18.42
N VAL A 39 0.52 6.64 17.12
CA VAL A 39 -0.79 6.25 16.58
C VAL A 39 -1.09 4.78 16.91
N ASP A 40 -0.10 3.89 16.77
CA ASP A 40 -0.23 2.47 17.12
C ASP A 40 -0.48 2.24 18.62
N CYS A 41 -0.01 3.13 19.51
CA CYS A 41 -0.34 3.01 20.94
C CYS A 41 -1.80 3.37 21.25
N ILE A 42 -2.46 4.15 20.40
CA ILE A 42 -3.83 4.64 20.64
C ILE A 42 -4.88 4.05 19.69
N TYR A 43 -4.52 3.07 18.84
CA TYR A 43 -5.47 2.53 17.88
C TYR A 43 -6.64 1.81 18.57
N ILE A 44 -6.42 1.10 19.69
CA ILE A 44 -7.47 0.34 20.39
C ILE A 44 -8.62 1.25 20.85
N PRO A 45 -8.37 2.34 21.60
CA PRO A 45 -9.45 3.25 21.98
C PRO A 45 -10.09 3.91 20.76
N PHE A 46 -9.32 4.21 19.70
CA PHE A 46 -9.87 4.73 18.46
C PHE A 46 -10.83 3.75 17.78
N GLU A 47 -10.45 2.48 17.61
CA GLU A 47 -11.31 1.44 17.01
C GLU A 47 -12.60 1.29 17.80
N LYS A 48 -12.55 1.29 19.14
CA LYS A 48 -13.76 1.22 19.98
C LYS A 48 -14.70 2.39 19.74
N ILE A 49 -14.18 3.61 19.72
CA ILE A 49 -14.98 4.81 19.41
C ILE A 49 -15.55 4.68 18.00
N TRP A 50 -14.73 4.30 17.02
CA TRP A 50 -15.16 4.12 15.65
C TRP A 50 -16.27 3.07 15.49
N HIS A 51 -16.19 1.97 16.23
CA HIS A 51 -17.19 0.89 16.25
C HIS A 51 -18.50 1.33 16.92
N LEU A 52 -18.46 2.28 17.87
CA LEU A 52 -19.67 2.90 18.43
C LEU A 52 -20.35 3.83 17.42
N LEU A 53 -19.57 4.47 16.55
CA LEU A 53 -20.02 5.43 15.55
C LEU A 53 -20.51 4.79 14.24
N THR A 54 -20.15 3.53 14.00
CA THR A 54 -20.50 2.76 12.80
C THR A 54 -21.28 1.49 13.16
N SER A 55 -21.85 0.80 12.17
CA SER A 55 -22.41 -0.54 12.39
C SER A 55 -21.36 -1.56 11.99
N VAL A 56 -20.83 -2.31 12.95
CA VAL A 56 -19.73 -3.25 12.73
C VAL A 56 -20.21 -4.70 12.74
N TYR A 57 -19.63 -5.51 11.87
CA TYR A 57 -19.92 -6.94 11.75
C TYR A 57 -18.61 -7.72 11.70
N PRO A 58 -18.53 -8.92 12.29
CA PRO A 58 -17.37 -9.78 12.10
C PRO A 58 -17.30 -10.30 10.65
N LEU A 59 -16.13 -10.80 10.27
CA LEU A 59 -16.00 -11.65 9.08
C LEU A 59 -16.82 -12.92 9.26
N THR A 60 -17.38 -13.45 8.18
CA THR A 60 -18.05 -14.76 8.22
C THR A 60 -17.03 -15.89 8.18
N GLU A 61 -17.43 -17.09 8.56
CA GLU A 61 -16.57 -18.28 8.46
C GLU A 61 -16.09 -18.52 7.02
N GLY A 62 -16.97 -18.35 6.04
CA GLY A 62 -16.60 -18.49 4.62
C GLY A 62 -15.59 -17.44 4.15
N GLU A 63 -15.72 -16.19 4.61
CA GLU A 63 -14.73 -15.13 4.31
C GLU A 63 -13.37 -15.42 4.94
N ILE A 64 -13.37 -15.93 6.19
CA ILE A 64 -12.16 -16.32 6.89
C ILE A 64 -11.50 -17.51 6.18
N GLN A 65 -12.28 -18.51 5.77
CA GLN A 65 -11.78 -19.68 5.05
C GLN A 65 -11.11 -19.29 3.73
N VAL A 66 -11.71 -18.37 2.99
CA VAL A 66 -11.13 -17.83 1.75
C VAL A 66 -9.85 -17.05 2.03
N ALA A 67 -9.86 -16.13 2.99
CA ALA A 67 -8.69 -15.33 3.33
C ALA A 67 -7.52 -16.19 3.85
N SER A 68 -7.83 -17.27 4.58
CA SER A 68 -6.82 -18.20 5.14
C SER A 68 -6.09 -19.03 4.07
N GLN A 69 -6.54 -19.00 2.81
CA GLN A 69 -5.80 -19.63 1.70
C GLN A 69 -4.64 -18.75 1.21
N ILE A 70 -4.62 -17.46 1.54
CA ILE A 70 -3.65 -16.49 1.06
C ILE A 70 -2.77 -15.99 2.20
N PHE A 71 -3.39 -15.63 3.32
CA PHE A 71 -2.69 -15.10 4.47
C PHE A 71 -2.27 -16.26 5.39
N PRO A 72 -1.04 -16.25 5.93
CA PRO A 72 -0.58 -17.29 6.84
C PRO A 72 -1.50 -17.44 8.06
N ALA A 73 -1.53 -18.63 8.66
CA ALA A 73 -2.17 -18.81 9.96
C ALA A 73 -1.62 -17.80 10.97
N ASP A 74 -2.50 -17.23 11.79
CA ASP A 74 -2.18 -16.23 12.83
C ASP A 74 -1.56 -14.91 12.33
N SER A 75 -1.42 -14.72 11.01
CA SER A 75 -0.90 -13.48 10.42
C SER A 75 -1.90 -12.33 10.44
N ILE A 76 -3.18 -12.67 10.37
CA ILE A 76 -4.31 -11.77 10.57
C ILE A 76 -5.13 -12.33 11.73
N ARG A 77 -5.36 -11.51 12.75
CA ARG A 77 -6.32 -11.78 13.82
C ARG A 77 -7.75 -11.60 13.31
N PHE A 78 -8.22 -12.55 12.50
CA PHE A 78 -9.55 -12.48 11.86
C PHE A 78 -10.70 -12.23 12.85
N GLY A 79 -10.62 -12.79 14.07
CA GLY A 79 -11.61 -12.55 15.13
C GLY A 79 -11.69 -11.09 15.62
N ALA A 80 -10.67 -10.27 15.34
CA ALA A 80 -10.64 -8.84 15.63
C ALA A 80 -11.01 -7.97 14.41
N VAL A 81 -11.03 -8.53 13.20
CA VAL A 81 -11.39 -7.80 11.98
C VAL A 81 -12.88 -7.49 11.95
N ARG A 82 -13.22 -6.25 11.58
CA ARG A 82 -14.61 -5.79 11.51
C ARG A 82 -14.90 -5.15 10.16
N ILE A 83 -16.09 -5.44 9.62
CA ILE A 83 -16.66 -4.70 8.49
C ILE A 83 -17.58 -3.63 9.06
N ALA A 84 -17.19 -2.37 8.93
CA ALA A 84 -17.98 -1.21 9.33
C ALA A 84 -18.86 -0.71 8.18
N ARG A 85 -20.12 -0.43 8.47
CA ARG A 85 -21.13 0.03 7.50
C ARG A 85 -21.93 1.22 8.03
N GLY A 86 -22.28 2.12 7.11
CA GLY A 86 -23.25 3.18 7.31
C GLY A 86 -22.92 4.19 8.42
N ARG A 87 -23.96 4.85 8.95
CA ARG A 87 -23.88 5.90 9.98
C ARG A 87 -22.91 7.01 9.57
N LEU A 88 -21.87 7.27 10.37
CA LEU A 88 -20.86 8.30 10.11
C LEU A 88 -20.02 8.03 8.84
N LEU A 89 -19.99 6.79 8.34
CA LEU A 89 -19.32 6.49 7.07
C LEU A 89 -20.00 7.16 5.87
N ASN A 90 -21.29 7.45 5.96
CA ASN A 90 -21.99 8.18 4.90
C ASN A 90 -21.44 9.59 4.75
N PHE A 91 -20.89 10.17 5.82
CA PHE A 91 -20.25 11.49 5.80
C PHE A 91 -18.81 11.44 5.30
N THR A 92 -18.07 10.35 5.57
CA THR A 92 -16.70 10.17 5.06
C THR A 92 -16.64 9.78 3.58
N SER A 93 -17.78 9.39 2.99
CA SER A 93 -17.94 9.03 1.58
C SER A 93 -17.39 10.09 0.60
N TRP A 94 -17.49 11.39 0.98
CA TRP A 94 -16.97 12.52 0.22
C TRP A 94 -15.44 12.48 0.03
N PHE A 95 -14.70 11.96 1.02
CA PHE A 95 -13.24 11.90 0.98
C PHE A 95 -12.70 10.66 0.25
N HIS A 96 -13.42 9.53 0.32
CA HIS A 96 -12.96 8.24 -0.21
C HIS A 96 -13.67 7.82 -1.52
N ARG A 97 -14.44 8.72 -2.14
CA ARG A 97 -15.13 8.49 -3.42
C ARG A 97 -15.95 7.19 -3.45
N ASN A 98 -16.61 6.87 -2.33
CA ASN A 98 -17.39 5.63 -2.13
C ASN A 98 -16.61 4.31 -2.29
N ARG A 99 -15.28 4.33 -2.17
CA ARG A 99 -14.46 3.09 -2.21
C ARG A 99 -14.38 2.44 -0.83
N LEU A 100 -14.07 1.15 -0.82
CA LEU A 100 -13.64 0.48 0.40
C LEU A 100 -12.32 1.10 0.87
N PHE A 101 -12.11 1.09 2.19
CA PHE A 101 -10.84 1.48 2.79
C PHE A 101 -10.67 0.84 4.15
N VAL A 102 -9.43 0.59 4.55
CA VAL A 102 -9.10 0.07 5.88
C VAL A 102 -8.62 1.18 6.82
N ILE A 103 -9.16 1.16 8.03
CA ILE A 103 -8.56 1.80 9.19
C ILE A 103 -8.24 0.71 10.20
N PHE A 104 -6.96 0.49 10.51
CA PHE A 104 -6.50 -0.55 11.44
C PHE A 104 -7.02 -1.95 11.05
N ARG A 105 -7.91 -2.56 11.86
CA ARG A 105 -8.57 -3.85 11.54
C ARG A 105 -9.99 -3.69 11.04
N THR A 106 -10.40 -2.47 10.73
CA THR A 106 -11.76 -2.15 10.33
C THR A 106 -11.80 -1.86 8.84
N ILE A 107 -12.46 -2.73 8.08
CA ILE A 107 -12.79 -2.55 6.67
C ILE A 107 -14.05 -1.71 6.60
N ASN A 108 -13.95 -0.51 6.04
CA ASN A 108 -15.03 0.46 5.99
C ASN A 108 -15.73 0.42 4.64
N LEU A 109 -17.06 0.30 4.68
CA LEU A 109 -17.92 0.28 3.50
C LEU A 109 -18.87 1.50 3.53
N PRO A 110 -18.50 2.62 2.86
CA PRO A 110 -19.21 3.90 2.96
C PRO A 110 -20.57 4.06 2.24
N LYS A 111 -21.22 2.96 1.77
CA LYS A 111 -22.57 2.86 1.11
C LYS A 111 -22.61 3.21 -0.40
N TYR A 112 -23.47 2.65 -1.29
CA TYR A 112 -24.57 1.66 -1.28
C TYR A 112 -24.50 0.88 -2.61
N THR A 113 -23.90 -0.32 -2.69
CA THR A 113 -24.00 -1.15 -3.93
C THR A 113 -25.24 -2.04 -3.92
N GLY A 114 -26.13 -1.92 -2.92
CA GLY A 114 -27.21 -2.88 -2.67
C GLY A 114 -26.73 -4.10 -1.89
N ASP A 115 -25.44 -4.41 -1.97
CA ASP A 115 -24.84 -5.54 -1.26
C ASP A 115 -24.60 -5.23 0.21
N SER A 116 -24.88 -6.24 1.04
CA SER A 116 -24.61 -6.18 2.47
C SER A 116 -23.12 -6.39 2.79
N ARG A 117 -22.34 -6.92 1.85
CA ARG A 117 -20.92 -7.25 2.00
C ARG A 117 -20.16 -6.94 0.72
N PRO A 118 -18.86 -6.62 0.77
CA PRO A 118 -18.07 -6.45 -0.45
C PRO A 118 -17.90 -7.77 -1.19
N ARG A 119 -17.61 -7.69 -2.49
CA ARG A 119 -17.08 -8.83 -3.23
C ARG A 119 -15.80 -9.35 -2.58
N LEU A 120 -15.60 -10.67 -2.62
CA LEU A 120 -14.45 -11.32 -1.99
C LEU A 120 -13.11 -10.81 -2.53
N ASP A 121 -12.98 -10.57 -3.84
CA ASP A 121 -11.75 -10.02 -4.42
C ASP A 121 -11.37 -8.66 -3.80
N LYS A 122 -12.33 -7.74 -3.71
CA LYS A 122 -12.11 -6.45 -3.03
C LYS A 122 -11.82 -6.63 -1.54
N MET A 123 -12.47 -7.59 -0.89
CA MET A 123 -12.20 -7.89 0.51
C MET A 123 -10.77 -8.41 0.72
N ILE A 124 -10.22 -9.23 -0.19
CA ILE A 124 -8.82 -9.69 -0.13
C ILE A 124 -7.84 -8.51 -0.26
N HIS A 125 -8.13 -7.53 -1.14
CA HIS A 125 -7.35 -6.29 -1.21
C HIS A 125 -7.31 -5.59 0.16
N GLU A 126 -8.47 -5.35 0.75
CA GLU A 126 -8.56 -4.68 2.05
C GLU A 126 -7.94 -5.51 3.18
N LEU A 127 -8.08 -6.84 3.17
CA LEU A 127 -7.42 -7.71 4.15
C LEU A 127 -5.89 -7.66 4.02
N THR A 128 -5.35 -7.41 2.83
CA THR A 128 -3.92 -7.16 2.66
C THR A 128 -3.48 -5.90 3.42
N HIS A 129 -4.31 -4.86 3.44
CA HIS A 129 -4.05 -3.68 4.26
C HIS A 129 -4.18 -3.95 5.77
N VAL A 130 -5.13 -4.80 6.19
CA VAL A 130 -5.18 -5.26 7.59
C VAL A 130 -3.92 -6.04 7.96
N TYR A 131 -3.43 -6.91 7.08
CA TYR A 131 -2.19 -7.64 7.29
C TYR A 131 -0.99 -6.70 7.40
N GLN A 132 -0.86 -5.74 6.47
CA GLN A 132 0.17 -4.71 6.55
C GLN A 132 0.12 -3.95 7.88
N PHE A 133 -1.08 -3.60 8.37
CA PHE A 133 -1.23 -3.01 9.70
C PHE A 133 -0.71 -3.91 10.82
N GLU A 134 -1.03 -5.21 10.78
CA GLU A 134 -0.61 -6.15 11.82
C GLU A 134 0.91 -6.37 11.84
N VAL A 135 1.57 -6.29 10.68
CA VAL A 135 3.03 -6.50 10.57
C VAL A 135 3.83 -5.22 10.82
N ILE A 136 3.45 -4.09 10.21
CA ILE A 136 4.27 -2.87 10.21
C ILE A 136 3.62 -1.68 10.92
N GLY A 137 2.40 -1.82 11.45
CA GLY A 137 1.67 -0.75 12.12
C GLY A 137 1.09 0.29 11.15
N SER A 138 0.51 1.35 11.70
CA SER A 138 -0.29 2.36 10.98
C SER A 138 0.47 3.18 9.94
N ILE A 139 1.81 3.06 9.89
CA ILE A 139 2.62 3.64 8.81
C ILE A 139 2.21 3.11 7.43
N TYR A 140 1.62 1.90 7.35
CA TYR A 140 1.07 1.37 6.10
C TYR A 140 0.05 2.34 5.49
N MET A 141 -0.83 2.95 6.31
CA MET A 141 -1.90 3.84 5.82
C MET A 141 -1.30 5.03 5.07
N TYR A 142 -0.23 5.61 5.61
CA TYR A 142 0.45 6.73 4.98
C TYR A 142 1.12 6.32 3.66
N GLN A 143 1.77 5.15 3.64
CA GLN A 143 2.42 4.63 2.44
C GLN A 143 1.39 4.32 1.35
N ALA A 144 0.27 3.69 1.71
CA ALA A 144 -0.86 3.38 0.83
C ALA A 144 -1.49 4.65 0.26
N LEU A 145 -1.87 5.61 1.12
CA LEU A 145 -2.44 6.89 0.69
C LEU A 145 -1.48 7.72 -0.18
N ARG A 146 -0.17 7.62 0.04
CA ARG A 146 0.83 8.25 -0.84
C ARG A 146 0.85 7.59 -2.20
N ALA A 147 0.91 6.26 -2.26
CA ALA A 147 0.85 5.51 -3.52
C ALA A 147 -0.43 5.82 -4.30
N GLN A 148 -1.60 5.89 -3.63
CA GLN A 148 -2.86 6.28 -4.28
C GLN A 148 -2.80 7.67 -4.92
N LYS A 149 -2.00 8.60 -4.37
CA LYS A 149 -1.85 9.97 -4.87
C LYS A 149 -0.78 10.10 -5.95
N GLU A 150 0.01 9.07 -6.21
CA GLU A 150 1.00 9.09 -7.27
C GLU A 150 0.30 9.20 -8.62
N LYS A 151 0.67 10.26 -9.34
CA LYS A 151 0.19 10.57 -10.67
C LYS A 151 1.35 10.44 -11.65
N ASP A 152 1.09 9.78 -12.76
CA ASP A 152 1.88 9.91 -13.98
C ASP A 152 0.93 10.43 -15.07
N GLY A 153 1.38 11.37 -15.90
CA GLY A 153 0.55 12.00 -16.94
C GLY A 153 -0.85 12.52 -16.50
N GLY A 154 -1.05 12.82 -15.22
CA GLY A 154 -2.35 13.24 -14.67
C GLY A 154 -3.35 12.12 -14.33
N LYS A 155 -3.00 10.84 -14.51
CA LYS A 155 -3.81 9.68 -14.12
C LYS A 155 -3.29 9.05 -12.82
N TYR A 156 -4.17 8.45 -12.02
CA TYR A 156 -3.79 7.78 -10.78
C TYR A 156 -3.22 6.39 -11.11
N PHE A 157 -1.94 6.15 -10.80
CA PHE A 157 -1.22 4.91 -11.14
C PHE A 157 -0.89 4.02 -9.95
N GLY A 158 -1.22 4.42 -8.71
CA GLY A 158 -0.83 3.71 -7.49
C GLY A 158 -1.18 2.23 -7.42
N TYR A 159 -2.18 1.79 -8.19
CA TYR A 159 -2.65 0.41 -8.29
C TYR A 159 -2.02 -0.41 -9.43
N LYS A 160 -1.49 0.27 -10.46
CA LYS A 160 -0.96 -0.40 -11.65
C LYS A 160 0.46 -0.88 -11.40
N TYR A 161 0.74 -2.11 -11.77
CA TYR A 161 2.08 -2.69 -11.72
C TYR A 161 2.41 -3.45 -13.01
N GLY A 162 1.70 -3.13 -14.10
CA GLY A 162 1.84 -3.69 -15.44
C GLY A 162 0.84 -3.03 -16.39
N GLU A 163 0.83 -3.44 -17.65
CA GLU A 163 -0.22 -3.06 -18.60
C GLU A 163 -1.54 -3.76 -18.24
N ASP A 164 -2.66 -3.10 -18.54
CA ASP A 164 -3.99 -3.62 -18.22
C ASP A 164 -4.22 -4.97 -18.95
N ASN A 165 -4.64 -5.99 -18.20
CA ASN A 165 -4.78 -7.39 -18.65
C ASN A 165 -3.47 -8.12 -18.99
N LYS A 166 -2.29 -7.53 -18.70
CA LYS A 166 -0.96 -8.16 -18.85
C LYS A 166 -0.10 -8.00 -17.60
N GLU A 167 -0.74 -7.82 -16.45
CA GLU A 167 -0.06 -7.60 -15.17
C GLU A 167 0.82 -8.79 -14.78
N TRP A 168 0.42 -10.01 -15.18
CA TRP A 168 1.18 -11.24 -14.93
C TRP A 168 2.52 -11.27 -15.69
N GLU A 169 2.58 -10.76 -16.92
CA GLU A 169 3.83 -10.67 -17.69
C GLU A 169 4.81 -9.74 -17.00
N GLN A 170 4.33 -8.62 -16.46
CA GLN A 170 5.18 -7.68 -15.72
C GLN A 170 5.71 -8.31 -14.43
N LEU A 171 4.93 -9.12 -13.71
CA LEU A 171 5.42 -9.85 -12.54
C LEU A 171 6.53 -10.84 -12.91
N GLU A 172 6.42 -11.53 -14.05
CA GLU A 172 7.49 -12.43 -14.51
C GLU A 172 8.79 -11.68 -14.84
N LEU A 173 8.69 -10.54 -15.53
CA LEU A 173 9.83 -9.68 -15.85
C LEU A 173 10.47 -9.14 -14.57
N ASP A 174 9.66 -8.55 -13.70
CA ASP A 174 10.07 -8.01 -12.42
C ASP A 174 10.78 -9.09 -11.59
N ARG A 175 10.27 -10.33 -11.59
CA ARG A 175 10.90 -11.43 -10.87
C ARG A 175 12.25 -11.82 -11.46
N LYS A 176 12.37 -11.87 -12.80
CA LYS A 176 13.64 -12.14 -13.49
C LYS A 176 14.69 -11.07 -13.19
N ASP A 177 14.25 -9.83 -13.01
CA ASP A 177 15.08 -8.68 -12.62
C ASP A 177 15.38 -8.65 -11.10
N GLY A 178 14.94 -9.66 -10.35
CA GLY A 178 15.22 -9.82 -8.92
C GLY A 178 14.30 -8.99 -8.01
N LYS A 179 13.26 -8.38 -8.54
CA LYS A 179 12.28 -7.63 -7.75
C LYS A 179 11.52 -8.56 -6.81
N LYS A 180 11.24 -8.02 -5.63
CA LYS A 180 10.58 -8.66 -4.49
C LYS A 180 9.26 -7.99 -4.17
N PHE A 181 8.42 -8.65 -3.39
CA PHE A 181 7.12 -8.12 -3.00
C PHE A 181 7.23 -6.75 -2.29
N TYR A 182 8.22 -6.59 -1.40
CA TYR A 182 8.48 -5.32 -0.72
C TYR A 182 8.92 -4.17 -1.65
N ASN A 183 9.30 -4.46 -2.91
CA ASN A 183 9.65 -3.42 -3.88
C ASN A 183 8.41 -2.78 -4.51
N TYR A 184 7.24 -3.42 -4.42
CA TYR A 184 5.98 -2.80 -4.81
C TYR A 184 5.47 -1.89 -3.71
N ASN A 185 4.74 -0.84 -4.10
CA ASN A 185 4.09 0.02 -3.12
C ASN A 185 2.93 -0.72 -2.41
N ARG A 186 2.42 -0.19 -1.31
CA ARG A 186 1.41 -0.86 -0.47
C ARG A 186 0.09 -1.16 -1.18
N GLU A 187 -0.31 -0.33 -2.15
CA GLU A 187 -1.52 -0.55 -2.96
C GLU A 187 -1.28 -1.62 -4.03
N GLN A 188 -0.12 -1.59 -4.70
CA GLN A 188 0.28 -2.63 -5.65
C GLN A 188 0.37 -4.00 -4.96
N GLN A 189 0.92 -4.07 -3.75
CA GLN A 189 0.95 -5.30 -2.95
C GLN A 189 -0.46 -5.86 -2.72
N ALA A 190 -1.42 -5.00 -2.36
CA ALA A 190 -2.82 -5.37 -2.18
C ALA A 190 -3.49 -5.81 -3.49
N GLU A 191 -3.21 -5.13 -4.60
CA GLU A 191 -3.73 -5.52 -5.94
C GLU A 191 -3.14 -6.84 -6.43
N ILE A 192 -1.83 -7.09 -6.25
CA ILE A 192 -1.18 -8.37 -6.57
C ILE A 192 -1.87 -9.50 -5.81
N THR A 193 -2.15 -9.28 -4.53
CA THR A 193 -2.82 -10.26 -3.67
C THR A 193 -4.27 -10.50 -4.11
N ARG A 194 -5.00 -9.44 -4.47
CA ARG A 194 -6.35 -9.52 -5.06
C ARG A 194 -6.35 -10.28 -6.39
N HIS A 195 -5.39 -10.01 -7.26
CA HIS A 195 -5.28 -10.66 -8.57
C HIS A 195 -4.90 -12.13 -8.43
N TYR A 196 -4.05 -12.50 -7.49
CA TYR A 196 -3.79 -13.91 -7.18
C TYR A 196 -5.09 -14.64 -6.79
N TYR A 197 -5.87 -14.07 -5.86
CA TYR A 197 -7.17 -14.63 -5.49
C TYR A 197 -8.08 -14.81 -6.72
N LYS A 198 -8.30 -13.73 -7.46
CA LYS A 198 -9.22 -13.69 -8.58
C LYS A 198 -8.83 -14.68 -9.68
N TYR A 199 -7.58 -14.67 -10.10
CA TYR A 199 -7.11 -15.42 -11.27
C TYR A 199 -6.74 -16.87 -10.97
N ILE A 200 -6.27 -17.16 -9.75
CA ILE A 200 -5.73 -18.49 -9.40
C ILE A 200 -6.70 -19.29 -8.56
N LEU A 201 -7.33 -18.66 -7.55
CA LEU A 201 -8.21 -19.36 -6.62
C LEU A 201 -9.67 -19.39 -7.11
N GLU A 202 -10.18 -18.27 -7.64
CA GLU A 202 -11.53 -18.22 -8.24
C GLU A 202 -11.56 -18.60 -9.72
N GLU A 203 -10.42 -18.55 -10.41
CA GLU A 203 -10.34 -18.70 -11.88
C GLU A 203 -11.25 -17.71 -12.65
N ASP A 204 -11.54 -16.55 -12.06
CA ASP A 204 -12.41 -15.52 -12.64
C ASP A 204 -11.61 -14.60 -13.57
N GLY A 205 -11.86 -14.72 -14.87
CA GLY A 205 -11.39 -13.76 -15.88
C GLY A 205 -9.87 -13.64 -15.93
N LEU A 206 -9.18 -14.76 -16.20
CA LEU A 206 -7.74 -14.79 -16.43
C LEU A 206 -7.30 -13.66 -17.38
N PRO A 207 -6.15 -13.02 -17.11
CA PRO A 207 -5.62 -11.96 -17.96
C PRO A 207 -5.30 -12.48 -19.36
N GLU A 208 -5.27 -11.57 -20.34
CA GLU A 208 -5.08 -11.92 -21.75
C GLU A 208 -3.77 -12.69 -21.94
N GLY A 209 -3.83 -13.77 -22.74
CA GLY A 209 -2.67 -14.60 -23.04
C GLY A 209 -2.20 -15.51 -21.88
N ALA A 210 -2.75 -15.36 -20.67
CA ALA A 210 -2.44 -16.25 -19.56
C ALA A 210 -3.30 -17.52 -19.59
N ASN A 211 -2.71 -18.61 -19.11
CA ASN A 211 -3.45 -19.72 -18.54
C ASN A 211 -3.18 -19.78 -17.03
N LYS A 212 -3.95 -20.60 -16.30
CA LYS A 212 -3.78 -20.74 -14.84
C LYS A 212 -2.34 -21.07 -14.43
N SER A 213 -1.65 -21.91 -15.21
CA SER A 213 -0.27 -22.30 -14.91
C SER A 213 0.73 -21.16 -15.07
N SER A 214 0.63 -20.36 -16.13
CA SER A 214 1.51 -19.20 -16.33
C SER A 214 1.22 -18.10 -15.30
N ALA A 215 -0.06 -17.82 -15.05
CA ALA A 215 -0.45 -16.88 -14.01
C ALA A 215 0.05 -17.35 -12.63
N LEU A 216 -0.13 -18.63 -12.27
CA LEU A 216 0.36 -19.16 -11.00
C LEU A 216 1.87 -18.93 -10.83
N LYS A 217 2.67 -19.28 -11.85
CA LYS A 217 4.13 -19.07 -11.81
C LYS A 217 4.53 -17.62 -11.65
N ALA A 218 3.76 -16.68 -12.21
CA ALA A 218 4.03 -15.26 -12.13
C ALA A 218 3.73 -14.70 -10.72
N TYR A 219 2.59 -15.08 -10.13
CA TYR A 219 2.13 -14.51 -8.85
C TYR A 219 2.71 -15.22 -7.62
N GLU A 220 2.84 -16.55 -7.65
CA GLU A 220 3.20 -17.38 -6.49
C GLU A 220 4.45 -16.90 -5.73
N PRO A 221 5.58 -16.53 -6.38
CA PRO A 221 6.76 -16.07 -5.66
C PRO A 221 6.53 -14.81 -4.82
N PHE A 222 5.63 -13.93 -5.24
CA PHE A 222 5.30 -12.71 -4.53
C PHE A 222 4.33 -12.97 -3.37
N ILE A 223 3.41 -13.93 -3.54
CA ILE A 223 2.51 -14.37 -2.47
C ILE A 223 3.27 -15.13 -1.38
N GLU A 224 4.28 -15.92 -1.74
CA GLU A 224 5.16 -16.54 -0.75
C GLU A 224 5.92 -15.50 0.10
N GLU A 225 6.34 -14.39 -0.51
CA GLU A 225 7.02 -13.29 0.19
C GLU A 225 6.04 -12.51 1.09
N LEU A 226 4.81 -12.28 0.64
CA LEU A 226 3.72 -11.79 1.47
C LEU A 226 3.51 -12.71 2.70
N ILE A 227 3.45 -14.02 2.51
CA ILE A 227 3.26 -15.01 3.57
C ILE A 227 4.40 -14.95 4.61
N LYS A 228 5.62 -14.66 4.17
CA LYS A 228 6.79 -14.50 5.06
C LYS A 228 6.83 -13.13 5.77
N GLY A 229 5.90 -12.22 5.46
CA GLY A 229 5.90 -10.86 6.00
C GLY A 229 6.96 -9.95 5.38
N GLU A 230 7.43 -10.26 4.17
CA GLU A 230 8.42 -9.47 3.45
C GLU A 230 7.75 -8.26 2.78
N LEU A 231 7.41 -7.28 3.62
CA LEU A 231 6.58 -6.11 3.30
C LEU A 231 7.35 -4.85 2.95
#